data_AF-A0AAE0MFT2-F1
#
_entry.id   AF-A0AAE0MFT2-F1
#
_cell.length_a   1.000
_cell.length_b   1.000
_cell.length_c   1.000
_cell.angle_alpha   90.00
_cell.angle_beta   90.00
_cell.angle_gamma   90.00
#
_symmetry.space_group_name_H-M   'P 1'
#
loop_
_entity.id
_entity.type
_entity.pdbx_description
1 polymer ?
#
loop_
_entity_poly.entity_id
_entity_poly.type
_entity_poly.pdbx_seq_one_letter_code
_entity_poly.pdbx_strand_id
1 'polypeptide(L)'
;MRLLHIHLPSRAPALYPPYGLASRLQEQLRRRQLDFKDAARPPPPGVTAPPPPPTLLSFTPLPVYTLGRRQTAPLTDAEVARLQAPLHNHMRSNHPSASPRSTSSSGGGGGGGGGDSASLPVAIVNSPRGGLTTYHGPGQVVLWPVLDLRSRYHRQFTVRCYSRLLEDTTIATLKSRFGLQAFTTDDPGVWVQQSLAASGGQPAKIAALGVHLRRHVSALGTAINVDMPGDKVRDEQLNPWARIVACGLEGKTVASVAGESSATVTGGFVAREGEEEQGVAAAWAEELASRISVEGVETMAHDDVVGLLDALVQEGGAGDERTAETAAQELAYVEVIRRFGQ
;
A
#
# COMPACT_ATOMS: atom_id res chain seq x y z
N MET A 1 7.69 24.37 -6.13
CA MET A 1 7.43 23.39 -5.04
C MET A 1 7.41 21.99 -5.66
N ARG A 2 7.96 20.99 -4.98
CA ARG A 2 8.03 19.58 -5.42
C ARG A 2 7.17 18.70 -4.51
N LEU A 3 6.74 17.53 -4.99
CA LEU A 3 6.09 16.49 -4.18
C LEU A 3 7.19 15.71 -3.45
N LEU A 4 7.17 15.68 -2.12
CA LEU A 4 8.07 14.84 -1.34
C LEU A 4 7.53 13.40 -1.36
N HIS A 5 8.32 12.44 -1.83
CA HIS A 5 7.97 11.02 -1.82
C HIS A 5 8.80 10.30 -0.75
N ILE A 6 8.10 9.74 0.23
CA ILE A 6 8.68 8.91 1.30
C ILE A 6 8.23 7.48 1.03
N HIS A 7 9.18 6.59 0.73
CA HIS A 7 8.92 5.17 0.55
C HIS A 7 9.45 4.40 1.76
N LEU A 8 8.59 3.63 2.44
CA LEU A 8 9.03 2.74 3.51
C LEU A 8 9.45 1.40 2.89
N PRO A 9 10.72 0.99 3.01
CA PRO A 9 11.22 -0.20 2.35
C PRO A 9 10.49 -1.46 2.80
N SER A 10 10.27 -2.36 1.86
CA SER A 10 9.83 -3.73 2.11
C SER A 10 10.69 -4.70 1.32
N ARG A 11 10.89 -5.90 1.86
CA ARG A 11 11.68 -6.96 1.21
C ARG A 11 11.09 -8.32 1.57
N ALA A 12 10.65 -9.03 0.54
CA ALA A 12 10.18 -10.40 0.69
C ALA A 12 11.30 -11.34 1.21
N PRO A 13 10.94 -12.41 1.94
CA PRO A 13 9.58 -12.79 2.32
C PRO A 13 9.09 -12.20 3.65
N ALA A 14 9.92 -11.50 4.42
CA ALA A 14 9.64 -11.27 5.85
C ALA A 14 9.85 -9.83 6.36
N LEU A 15 10.23 -8.87 5.52
CA LEU A 15 10.39 -7.48 5.96
C LEU A 15 9.32 -6.57 5.36
N TYR A 16 8.39 -6.15 6.20
CA TYR A 16 7.37 -5.18 5.85
C TYR A 16 7.17 -4.19 7.00
N PRO A 17 6.95 -2.89 6.72
CA PRO A 17 6.61 -1.91 7.76
C PRO A 17 5.31 -2.29 8.47
N PRO A 18 5.25 -2.18 9.81
CA PRO A 18 3.99 -2.25 10.53
C PRO A 18 3.05 -1.13 10.10
N TYR A 19 1.77 -1.45 9.89
CA TYR A 19 0.76 -0.47 9.49
C TYR A 19 0.60 0.68 10.51
N GLY A 20 0.76 0.37 11.80
CA GLY A 20 0.73 1.36 12.88
C GLY A 20 1.83 2.41 12.74
N LEU A 21 3.06 1.99 12.47
CA LEU A 21 4.21 2.88 12.27
C LEU A 21 3.97 3.83 11.09
N ALA A 22 3.54 3.29 9.94
CA ALA A 22 3.19 4.11 8.77
C ALA A 22 2.05 5.10 9.07
N SER A 23 1.06 4.69 9.87
CA SER A 23 -0.07 5.55 10.27
C SER A 23 0.39 6.70 11.18
N ARG A 24 1.28 6.45 12.15
CA ARG A 24 1.86 7.48 13.01
C ARG A 24 2.71 8.47 12.20
N LEU A 25 3.48 7.97 11.23
CA LEU A 25 4.24 8.81 10.32
C LEU A 25 3.32 9.72 9.49
N GLN A 26 2.25 9.16 8.91
CA GLN A 26 1.25 9.96 8.20
C GLN A 26 0.64 11.04 9.10
N GLU A 27 0.35 10.73 10.36
CA GLU A 27 -0.20 11.71 11.30
C GLU A 27 0.78 12.83 11.60
N GLN A 28 2.07 12.52 11.78
CA GLN A 28 3.11 13.52 11.98
C GLN A 28 3.22 14.47 10.76
N LEU A 29 3.21 13.92 9.54
CA LEU A 29 3.19 14.70 8.30
C LEU A 29 1.94 15.58 8.20
N ARG A 30 0.77 15.03 8.56
CA ARG A 30 -0.51 15.75 8.57
C ARG A 30 -0.50 16.87 9.61
N ARG A 31 0.09 16.64 10.78
CA ARG A 31 0.23 17.64 11.85
C ARG A 31 1.06 18.83 11.38
N ARG A 32 2.19 18.59 10.69
CA ARG A 32 3.02 19.66 10.09
C ARG A 32 2.21 20.57 9.15
N GLN A 33 1.37 19.99 8.29
CA GLN A 33 0.47 20.75 7.41
C GLN A 33 -0.55 21.59 8.21
N LEU A 34 -1.14 21.02 9.27
CA LEU A 34 -2.11 21.71 10.12
C LEU A 34 -1.47 22.86 10.93
N ASP A 35 -0.29 22.64 11.49
CA ASP A 35 0.45 23.66 12.24
C ASP A 35 0.83 24.84 11.35
N PHE A 36 1.25 24.57 10.10
CA PHE A 36 1.51 25.61 9.13
C PHE A 36 0.26 26.45 8.82
N LYS A 37 -0.92 25.81 8.69
CA LYS A 37 -2.19 26.53 8.48
C LYS A 37 -2.57 27.41 9.67
N ASP A 38 -2.26 26.97 10.89
CA ASP A 38 -2.55 27.73 12.11
C ASP A 38 -1.62 28.95 12.24
N ALA A 39 -0.32 28.77 11.95
CA ALA A 39 0.66 29.85 11.97
C ALA A 39 0.45 30.90 10.86
N ALA A 40 -0.14 30.52 9.73
CA ALA A 40 -0.34 31.40 8.58
C ALA A 40 -1.47 32.44 8.73
N ARG A 41 -2.01 32.70 9.93
CA ARG A 41 -3.19 33.56 10.12
C ARG A 41 -3.09 34.51 11.33
N PRO A 42 -2.77 35.81 11.13
CA PRO A 42 -1.96 36.38 10.06
C PRO A 42 -0.46 36.21 10.37
N PRO A 43 0.40 35.97 9.36
CA PRO A 43 1.84 35.89 9.62
C PRO A 43 2.40 37.27 9.97
N PRO A 44 3.33 37.39 10.93
CA PRO A 44 4.03 38.65 11.18
C PRO A 44 4.82 39.09 9.92
N PRO A 45 4.94 40.41 9.67
CA PRO A 45 5.76 40.90 8.57
C PRO A 45 7.20 40.41 8.73
N GLY A 46 7.74 39.75 7.70
CA GLY A 46 9.16 39.40 7.62
C GLY A 46 9.56 37.99 8.06
N VAL A 47 8.64 37.14 8.54
CA VAL A 47 8.93 35.71 8.81
C VAL A 47 7.91 34.82 8.12
N THR A 48 8.32 34.16 7.05
CA THR A 48 7.54 33.07 6.43
C THR A 48 8.37 31.80 6.48
N ALA A 49 8.14 30.95 7.48
CA ALA A 49 8.60 29.57 7.38
C ALA A 49 8.08 28.98 6.05
N PRO A 50 8.89 28.19 5.31
CA PRO A 50 8.43 27.59 4.07
C PRO A 50 7.23 26.64 4.34
N PRO A 51 6.25 26.55 3.44
CA PRO A 51 5.16 25.60 3.59
C PRO A 51 5.70 24.17 3.60
N PRO A 52 5.14 23.26 4.43
CA PRO A 52 5.45 21.85 4.31
C PRO A 52 5.13 21.35 2.89
N PRO A 53 6.01 20.55 2.26
CA PRO A 53 5.77 20.04 0.92
C PRO A 53 4.50 19.18 0.88
N PRO A 54 3.84 19.03 -0.28
CA PRO A 54 2.88 17.96 -0.43
C PRO A 54 3.65 16.64 -0.32
N THR A 55 3.14 15.67 0.43
CA THR A 55 3.90 14.43 0.67
C THR A 55 3.13 13.22 0.17
N LEU A 56 3.80 12.28 -0.49
CA LEU A 56 3.31 10.93 -0.72
C LEU A 56 4.07 9.99 0.20
N LEU A 57 3.35 9.31 1.10
CA LEU A 57 3.87 8.14 1.81
C LEU A 57 3.48 6.88 1.04
N SER A 58 4.44 6.00 0.75
CA SER A 58 4.18 4.73 0.05
C SER A 58 4.86 3.56 0.74
N PHE A 59 4.22 2.41 0.76
CA PHE A 59 4.73 1.21 1.43
C PHE A 59 3.88 -0.03 1.12
N THR A 60 4.44 -1.21 1.38
CA THR A 60 3.73 -2.49 1.41
C THR A 60 3.75 -2.99 2.86
N PRO A 61 2.63 -2.98 3.60
CA PRO A 61 2.65 -3.26 5.04
C PRO A 61 2.74 -4.76 5.34
N LEU A 62 3.03 -5.08 6.61
CA LEU A 62 2.65 -6.38 7.17
C LEU A 62 1.14 -6.63 6.99
N PRO A 63 0.71 -7.90 6.88
CA PRO A 63 -0.71 -8.22 6.73
C PRO A 63 -1.60 -7.55 7.78
N VAL A 64 -2.61 -6.83 7.31
CA VAL A 64 -3.55 -6.11 8.17
C VAL A 64 -4.92 -6.04 7.54
N TYR A 65 -5.94 -6.37 8.33
CA TYR A 65 -7.32 -6.00 8.03
C TYR A 65 -7.63 -4.66 8.69
N THR A 66 -8.08 -3.69 7.89
CA THR A 66 -8.55 -2.41 8.44
C THR A 66 -10.06 -2.37 8.46
N LEU A 67 -10.63 -1.96 9.59
CA LEU A 67 -12.08 -1.78 9.77
C LEU A 67 -12.40 -0.29 9.55
N GLY A 68 -13.11 0.04 8.47
CA GLY A 68 -13.47 1.42 8.16
C GLY A 68 -14.65 1.93 9.01
N ARG A 69 -14.93 3.24 8.96
CA ARG A 69 -15.97 3.88 9.79
C ARG A 69 -17.40 3.35 9.61
N ARG A 70 -17.70 2.62 8.52
CA ARG A 70 -19.01 1.99 8.31
C ARG A 70 -19.11 0.61 8.96
N GLN A 71 -17.99 0.04 9.42
CA GLN A 71 -17.97 -1.20 10.19
C GLN A 71 -18.35 -0.87 11.63
N THR A 72 -19.65 -0.74 11.90
CA THR A 72 -20.17 -0.33 13.21
C THR A 72 -20.43 -1.51 14.14
N ALA A 73 -20.65 -2.71 13.59
CA ALA A 73 -20.80 -3.92 14.37
C ALA A 73 -19.41 -4.44 14.80
N PRO A 74 -19.20 -4.74 16.09
CA PRO A 74 -17.98 -5.38 16.55
C PRO A 74 -17.87 -6.77 15.91
N LEU A 75 -16.64 -7.19 15.64
CA LEU A 75 -16.36 -8.56 15.21
C LEU A 75 -16.55 -9.52 16.39
N THR A 76 -17.10 -10.70 16.12
CA THR A 76 -17.13 -11.82 17.06
C THR A 76 -15.73 -12.41 17.24
N ASP A 77 -15.50 -13.12 18.35
CA ASP A 77 -14.21 -13.79 18.62
C ASP A 77 -13.82 -14.78 17.49
N ALA A 78 -14.82 -15.45 16.90
CA ALA A 78 -14.61 -16.35 15.77
C ALA A 78 -14.17 -15.61 14.50
N GLU A 79 -14.75 -14.45 14.21
CA GLU A 79 -14.33 -13.60 13.09
C GLU A 79 -12.93 -13.04 13.33
N VAL A 80 -12.64 -12.57 14.54
CA VAL A 80 -11.30 -12.11 14.93
C VAL A 80 -10.27 -13.22 14.73
N ALA A 81 -10.53 -14.43 15.24
CA ALA A 81 -9.64 -15.57 15.09
C ALA A 81 -9.43 -15.96 13.61
N ARG A 82 -10.49 -15.94 12.79
CA ARG A 82 -10.39 -16.23 11.35
C ARG A 82 -9.55 -15.19 10.62
N LEU A 83 -9.76 -13.90 10.90
CA LEU A 83 -8.99 -12.82 10.28
C LEU A 83 -7.53 -12.85 10.72
N GLN A 84 -7.23 -13.14 11.99
CA GLN A 84 -5.87 -13.19 12.52
C GLN A 84 -5.13 -14.50 12.24
N ALA A 85 -5.79 -15.50 11.66
CA ALA A 85 -5.15 -16.76 11.30
C ALA A 85 -3.89 -16.51 10.42
N PRO A 86 -2.82 -17.32 10.54
CA PRO A 86 -1.60 -17.12 9.76
C PRO A 86 -1.85 -16.97 8.26
N LEU A 87 -1.16 -16.02 7.62
CA LEU A 87 -1.11 -15.88 6.16
C LEU A 87 0.27 -16.29 5.67
N HIS A 88 0.31 -17.11 4.63
CA HIS A 88 1.54 -17.58 4.01
C HIS A 88 1.78 -16.83 2.71
N ASN A 89 2.90 -16.13 2.62
CA ASN A 89 3.28 -15.47 1.36
C ASN A 89 3.92 -16.50 0.44
N HIS A 90 3.21 -16.96 -0.58
CA HIS A 90 3.80 -17.83 -1.60
C HIS A 90 4.62 -16.99 -2.58
N MET A 91 5.93 -17.19 -2.58
CA MET A 91 6.77 -16.72 -3.67
C MET A 91 6.27 -17.36 -4.98
N ARG A 92 5.83 -16.55 -5.95
CA ARG A 92 5.80 -17.00 -7.34
C ARG A 92 7.24 -17.20 -7.79
N SER A 93 7.74 -18.42 -7.68
CA SER A 93 8.99 -18.82 -8.31
C SER A 93 8.81 -18.85 -9.84
N ASN A 94 8.81 -17.68 -10.49
CA ASN A 94 8.96 -17.59 -11.94
C ASN A 94 10.43 -17.78 -12.36
N HIS A 95 11.10 -18.79 -11.80
CA HIS A 95 12.32 -19.32 -12.38
C HIS A 95 11.92 -20.49 -13.29
N PRO A 96 11.98 -20.36 -14.63
CA PRO A 96 12.19 -21.54 -15.44
C PRO A 96 13.54 -22.10 -14.98
N SER A 97 13.53 -23.27 -14.35
CA SER A 97 14.76 -24.01 -14.10
C SER A 97 15.37 -24.31 -15.46
N ALA A 98 16.39 -23.52 -15.83
CA ALA A 98 17.23 -23.83 -16.95
C ALA A 98 17.99 -25.11 -16.59
N SER A 99 17.46 -26.26 -17.01
CA SER A 99 18.28 -27.44 -17.23
C SER A 99 18.52 -27.56 -18.74
N PRO A 100 19.78 -27.77 -19.12
CA PRO A 100 20.03 -28.98 -19.87
C PRO A 100 21.13 -29.83 -19.21
N ARG A 101 20.74 -31.06 -18.88
CA ARG A 101 21.50 -32.32 -18.90
C ARG A 101 23.02 -32.27 -18.65
N SER A 102 23.44 -32.96 -17.59
CA SER A 102 24.54 -33.94 -17.69
C SER A 102 24.09 -35.27 -17.08
N THR A 103 24.30 -36.33 -17.84
CA THR A 103 24.00 -37.73 -17.55
C THR A 103 24.99 -38.34 -16.55
N SER A 104 24.53 -38.95 -15.45
CA SER A 104 25.05 -40.22 -14.91
C SER A 104 24.38 -40.64 -13.58
N SER A 105 23.74 -41.81 -13.62
CA SER A 105 23.63 -42.86 -12.58
C SER A 105 23.34 -42.55 -11.10
N SER A 106 22.25 -43.20 -10.64
CA SER A 106 22.03 -43.89 -9.36
C SER A 106 21.87 -43.11 -8.05
N GLY A 107 20.73 -43.34 -7.39
CA GLY A 107 20.55 -43.15 -5.94
C GLY A 107 19.30 -42.36 -5.59
N GLY A 108 18.28 -43.03 -5.03
CA GLY A 108 17.03 -42.42 -4.61
C GLY A 108 17.20 -41.44 -3.44
N GLY A 109 16.40 -40.37 -3.48
CA GLY A 109 16.23 -39.39 -2.43
C GLY A 109 15.28 -38.30 -2.94
N GLY A 110 14.00 -38.38 -2.57
CA GLY A 110 12.98 -37.42 -2.97
C GLY A 110 13.29 -36.03 -2.43
N GLY A 111 13.84 -35.16 -3.28
CA GLY A 111 14.04 -33.74 -2.99
C GLY A 111 12.74 -32.96 -3.19
N GLY A 112 12.07 -32.61 -2.09
CA GLY A 112 11.06 -31.57 -2.09
C GLY A 112 11.74 -30.21 -2.14
N GLY A 113 11.66 -29.52 -3.29
CA GLY A 113 12.06 -28.12 -3.41
C GLY A 113 11.10 -27.23 -2.63
N GLY A 114 11.42 -26.97 -1.36
CA GLY A 114 10.68 -26.04 -0.52
C GLY A 114 10.97 -24.61 -0.97
N GLY A 115 9.99 -23.94 -1.57
CA GLY A 115 9.98 -22.48 -1.60
C GLY A 115 9.78 -21.97 -0.17
N ASP A 116 10.63 -21.06 0.29
CA ASP A 116 10.56 -20.47 1.63
C ASP A 116 9.24 -19.71 1.81
N SER A 117 8.23 -20.39 2.35
CA SER A 117 6.94 -19.80 2.72
C SER A 117 7.06 -19.21 4.12
N ALA A 118 7.12 -17.88 4.23
CA ALA A 118 7.06 -17.21 5.52
C ALA A 118 5.60 -17.09 5.99
N SER A 119 5.34 -17.54 7.21
CA SER A 119 4.10 -17.24 7.94
C SER A 119 4.20 -15.84 8.53
N LEU A 120 3.26 -14.97 8.18
CA LEU A 120 3.26 -13.56 8.60
C LEU A 120 2.13 -13.29 9.61
N PRO A 121 2.40 -12.50 10.67
CA PRO A 121 1.37 -12.10 11.61
C PRO A 121 0.35 -11.19 10.92
N VAL A 122 -0.91 -11.30 11.33
CA VAL A 122 -2.01 -10.53 10.76
C VAL A 122 -2.66 -9.65 11.82
N ALA A 123 -2.62 -8.34 11.59
CA ALA A 123 -3.25 -7.36 12.50
C ALA A 123 -4.70 -7.05 12.10
N ILE A 124 -5.50 -6.58 13.06
CA ILE A 124 -6.80 -5.95 12.82
C ILE A 124 -6.74 -4.54 13.41
N VAL A 125 -7.06 -3.52 12.61
CA VAL A 125 -6.94 -2.12 13.01
C VAL A 125 -8.18 -1.33 12.63
N ASN A 126 -8.72 -0.52 13.56
CA ASN A 126 -9.75 0.46 13.25
C ASN A 126 -9.15 1.63 12.46
N SER A 127 -9.82 2.05 11.39
CA SER A 127 -9.33 3.10 10.51
C SER A 127 -10.38 4.18 10.27
N PRO A 128 -10.01 5.49 10.30
CA PRO A 128 -10.95 6.59 10.10
C PRO A 128 -11.39 6.74 8.63
N ARG A 129 -10.95 5.88 7.70
CA ARG A 129 -11.44 5.87 6.32
C ARG A 129 -12.93 5.60 6.23
N GLY A 130 -13.52 6.04 5.12
CA GLY A 130 -14.81 5.51 4.67
C GLY A 130 -14.74 4.02 4.28
N GLY A 131 -15.90 3.42 4.07
CA GLY A 131 -16.04 2.01 3.68
C GLY A 131 -16.07 1.02 4.87
N LEU A 132 -16.25 -0.25 4.52
CA LEU A 132 -16.24 -1.41 5.43
C LEU A 132 -14.84 -2.05 5.46
N THR A 133 -14.68 -3.30 5.91
CA THR A 133 -13.39 -3.99 6.01
C THR A 133 -12.63 -4.09 4.68
N THR A 134 -11.31 -3.93 4.72
CA THR A 134 -10.39 -4.23 3.59
C THR A 134 -9.10 -4.82 4.12
N TYR A 135 -8.30 -5.41 3.23
CA TYR A 135 -6.98 -5.95 3.53
C TYR A 135 -5.86 -5.09 2.91
N HIS A 136 -4.71 -5.06 3.60
CA HIS A 136 -3.42 -4.61 3.09
C HIS A 136 -2.31 -5.58 3.48
N GLY A 137 -1.31 -5.77 2.64
CA GLY A 137 -0.21 -6.69 2.91
C GLY A 137 0.75 -6.85 1.72
N PRO A 138 1.66 -7.85 1.77
CA PRO A 138 2.54 -8.23 0.68
C PRO A 138 1.81 -8.37 -0.66
N GLY A 139 2.43 -7.92 -1.76
CA GLY A 139 1.80 -7.86 -3.08
C GLY A 139 0.85 -6.66 -3.30
N GLN A 140 0.66 -5.78 -2.31
CA GLN A 140 -0.17 -4.57 -2.42
C GLN A 140 0.58 -3.29 -2.04
N VAL A 141 0.61 -2.32 -2.96
CA VAL A 141 1.24 -1.00 -2.72
C VAL A 141 0.22 -0.04 -2.14
N VAL A 142 0.47 0.44 -0.93
CA VAL A 142 -0.32 1.50 -0.29
C VAL A 142 0.29 2.87 -0.62
N LEU A 143 -0.56 3.82 -0.99
CA LEU A 143 -0.21 5.15 -1.47
C LEU A 143 -1.05 6.19 -0.72
N TRP A 144 -0.39 6.98 0.10
CA TRP A 144 -1.00 7.85 1.10
C TRP A 144 -0.56 9.32 0.92
N PRO A 145 -1.26 10.09 0.07
CA PRO A 145 -0.96 11.50 -0.11
C PRO A 145 -1.44 12.33 1.08
N VAL A 146 -0.54 13.15 1.62
CA VAL A 146 -0.78 14.16 2.65
C VAL A 146 -0.69 15.53 1.99
N LEU A 147 -1.85 16.08 1.64
CA LEU A 147 -2.02 17.32 0.89
C LEU A 147 -3.01 18.23 1.62
N ASP A 148 -2.73 19.54 1.70
CA ASP A 148 -3.77 20.52 2.00
C ASP A 148 -4.54 20.85 0.73
N LEU A 149 -5.74 20.32 0.56
CA LEU A 149 -6.57 20.52 -0.63
C LEU A 149 -6.96 21.98 -0.90
N ARG A 150 -6.73 22.88 0.06
CA ARG A 150 -6.95 24.34 -0.07
C ARG A 150 -5.66 25.14 -0.07
N SER A 151 -4.50 24.49 -0.18
CA SER A 151 -3.22 25.16 -0.33
C SER A 151 -3.20 26.08 -1.55
N ARG A 152 -2.50 27.20 -1.45
CA ARG A 152 -2.19 28.09 -2.58
C ARG A 152 -0.92 27.68 -3.34
N TYR A 153 -0.19 26.70 -2.83
CA TYR A 153 1.13 26.29 -3.34
C TYR A 153 1.07 25.12 -4.33
N HIS A 154 -0.10 24.53 -4.52
CA HIS A 154 -0.39 23.53 -5.54
C HIS A 154 -1.87 23.63 -5.93
N ARG A 155 -2.31 22.86 -6.93
CA ARG A 155 -3.71 22.86 -7.38
C ARG A 155 -4.67 22.56 -6.22
N GLN A 156 -5.78 23.29 -6.16
CA GLN A 156 -6.82 23.11 -5.14
C GLN A 156 -7.88 22.08 -5.56
N PHE A 157 -8.44 21.38 -4.59
CA PHE A 157 -9.42 20.32 -4.84
C PHE A 157 -10.61 20.41 -3.88
N THR A 158 -11.80 20.09 -4.39
CA THR A 158 -12.91 19.64 -3.54
C THR A 158 -12.68 18.19 -3.12
N VAL A 159 -13.42 17.68 -2.13
CA VAL A 159 -13.32 16.27 -1.71
C VAL A 159 -13.59 15.31 -2.86
N ARG A 160 -14.65 15.56 -3.64
CA ARG A 160 -15.00 14.73 -4.81
C ARG A 160 -13.91 14.80 -5.89
N CYS A 161 -13.38 15.99 -6.16
CA CYS A 161 -12.27 16.14 -7.12
C CYS A 161 -11.00 15.43 -6.64
N TYR A 162 -10.74 15.40 -5.33
CA TYR A 162 -9.60 14.68 -4.77
C TYR A 162 -9.75 13.15 -4.91
N SER A 163 -10.94 12.58 -4.66
CA SER A 163 -11.17 11.16 -4.92
C SER A 163 -10.92 10.79 -6.39
N ARG A 164 -11.47 11.59 -7.31
CA ARG A 164 -11.23 11.40 -8.76
C ARG A 164 -9.77 11.56 -9.15
N LEU A 165 -9.06 12.53 -8.56
CA LEU A 165 -7.62 12.69 -8.76
C LEU A 165 -6.88 11.40 -8.46
N LEU A 166 -7.16 10.74 -7.33
CA LEU A 166 -6.49 9.49 -6.94
C LEU A 166 -6.82 8.33 -7.88
N GLU A 167 -8.08 8.20 -8.30
CA GLU A 167 -8.52 7.21 -9.28
C GLU A 167 -7.84 7.42 -10.63
N ASP A 168 -7.88 8.64 -11.17
CA ASP A 168 -7.28 8.96 -12.47
C ASP A 168 -5.75 8.82 -12.46
N THR A 169 -5.09 9.18 -11.34
CA THR A 169 -3.65 8.98 -11.15
C THR A 169 -3.33 7.48 -11.25
N THR A 170 -4.14 6.66 -10.57
CA THR A 170 -3.96 5.21 -10.54
C THR A 170 -4.20 4.58 -11.91
N ILE A 171 -5.26 4.98 -12.62
CA ILE A 171 -5.55 4.53 -13.99
C ILE A 171 -4.39 4.88 -14.93
N ALA A 172 -3.87 6.10 -14.85
CA ALA A 172 -2.76 6.54 -15.69
C ALA A 172 -1.47 5.77 -15.38
N THR A 173 -1.17 5.51 -14.10
CA THR A 173 -0.04 4.66 -13.70
C THR A 173 -0.17 3.23 -14.24
N LEU A 174 -1.35 2.61 -14.09
CA LEU A 174 -1.59 1.25 -14.58
C LEU A 174 -1.44 1.16 -16.11
N LYS A 175 -1.96 2.15 -16.82
CA LYS A 175 -1.84 2.24 -18.28
C LYS A 175 -0.39 2.43 -18.73
N SER A 176 0.35 3.37 -18.13
CA SER A 176 1.71 3.72 -18.57
C SER A 176 2.73 2.64 -18.23
N ARG A 177 2.56 1.96 -17.08
CA ARG A 177 3.49 0.93 -16.61
C ARG A 177 3.21 -0.46 -17.17
N PHE A 178 1.93 -0.82 -17.31
CA PHE A 178 1.52 -2.20 -17.56
C PHE A 178 0.62 -2.34 -18.79
N GLY A 179 0.26 -1.24 -19.47
CA GLY A 179 -0.69 -1.27 -20.58
C GLY A 179 -2.12 -1.64 -20.17
N LEU A 180 -2.43 -1.68 -18.87
CA LEU A 180 -3.72 -2.10 -18.37
C LEU A 180 -4.79 -1.02 -18.59
N GLN A 181 -5.92 -1.41 -19.17
CA GLN A 181 -7.07 -0.55 -19.38
C GLN A 181 -7.99 -0.59 -18.15
N ALA A 182 -7.73 0.32 -17.21
CA ALA A 182 -8.51 0.46 -15.98
C ALA A 182 -9.53 1.60 -16.07
N PHE A 183 -10.57 1.53 -15.27
CA PHE A 183 -11.68 2.49 -15.23
C PHE A 183 -12.30 2.63 -13.84
N THR A 184 -13.16 3.64 -13.66
CA THR A 184 -13.95 3.84 -12.45
C THR A 184 -15.37 3.31 -12.63
N THR A 185 -16.03 2.96 -11.53
CA THR A 185 -17.45 2.60 -11.50
C THR A 185 -18.17 3.47 -10.46
N ASP A 186 -19.46 3.22 -10.21
CA ASP A 186 -20.17 3.86 -9.10
C ASP A 186 -19.59 3.49 -7.73
N ASP A 187 -18.85 2.38 -7.65
CA ASP A 187 -18.15 1.96 -6.44
C ASP A 187 -16.72 2.50 -6.39
N PRO A 188 -16.31 3.09 -5.23
CA PRO A 188 -15.00 3.70 -5.08
C PRO A 188 -13.83 2.76 -5.41
N GLY A 189 -12.83 3.31 -6.09
CA GLY A 189 -11.62 2.61 -6.48
C GLY A 189 -11.53 2.42 -7.99
N VAL A 190 -10.50 1.69 -8.39
CA VAL A 190 -10.17 1.44 -9.80
C VAL A 190 -10.40 -0.02 -10.13
N TRP A 191 -10.96 -0.25 -11.31
CA TRP A 191 -11.48 -1.53 -11.78
C TRP A 191 -10.89 -1.87 -13.14
N VAL A 192 -10.84 -3.16 -13.45
CA VAL A 192 -10.43 -3.70 -14.75
C VAL A 192 -11.47 -4.69 -15.25
N GLN A 193 -11.60 -4.80 -16.57
CA GLN A 193 -12.39 -5.85 -17.18
C GLN A 193 -11.59 -7.15 -17.10
N GLN A 194 -12.06 -8.14 -16.36
CA GLN A 194 -11.41 -9.46 -16.37
C GLN A 194 -11.63 -10.12 -17.74
N SER A 195 -10.62 -10.82 -18.23
CA SER A 195 -10.75 -11.61 -19.47
C SER A 195 -11.97 -12.54 -19.37
N LEU A 196 -12.82 -12.49 -20.40
CA LEU A 196 -14.23 -12.92 -20.45
C LEU A 196 -14.56 -14.36 -20.03
N ALA A 197 -13.58 -15.19 -19.64
CA ALA A 197 -13.77 -16.61 -19.39
C ALA A 197 -14.18 -17.00 -17.95
N ALA A 198 -14.05 -16.12 -16.94
CA ALA A 198 -14.12 -16.58 -15.53
C ALA A 198 -15.10 -15.83 -14.60
N SER A 199 -15.56 -14.62 -14.94
CA SER A 199 -16.24 -13.72 -13.99
C SER A 199 -17.68 -13.38 -14.37
N GLY A 200 -18.26 -14.11 -15.34
CA GLY A 200 -19.56 -13.73 -15.92
C GLY A 200 -19.55 -12.33 -16.55
N GLY A 201 -18.37 -11.80 -16.89
CA GLY A 201 -18.19 -10.46 -17.46
C GLY A 201 -18.16 -9.29 -16.46
N GLN A 202 -18.16 -9.54 -15.14
CA GLN A 202 -18.12 -8.45 -14.15
C GLN A 202 -16.71 -7.85 -13.98
N PRO A 203 -16.59 -6.52 -13.82
CA PRO A 203 -15.32 -5.87 -13.49
C PRO A 203 -14.77 -6.28 -12.13
N ALA A 204 -13.45 -6.39 -12.02
CA ALA A 204 -12.76 -6.68 -10.77
C ALA A 204 -11.97 -5.47 -10.27
N LYS A 205 -11.94 -5.28 -8.94
CA LYS A 205 -11.24 -4.16 -8.31
C LYS A 205 -9.74 -4.41 -8.29
N ILE A 206 -8.97 -3.55 -8.94
CA ILE A 206 -7.50 -3.61 -8.93
C ILE A 206 -6.88 -2.62 -7.92
N ALA A 207 -7.61 -1.56 -7.55
CA ALA A 207 -7.16 -0.66 -6.49
C ALA A 207 -8.31 -0.17 -5.61
N ALA A 208 -8.11 -0.23 -4.29
CA ALA A 208 -9.04 0.31 -3.31
C ALA A 208 -8.78 1.80 -3.05
N LEU A 209 -9.83 2.57 -2.77
CA LEU A 209 -9.76 3.98 -2.42
C LEU A 209 -10.44 4.23 -1.07
N GLY A 210 -9.72 4.89 -0.16
CA GLY A 210 -10.24 5.30 1.14
C GLY A 210 -9.52 6.53 1.65
N VAL A 211 -10.21 7.67 1.70
CA VAL A 211 -9.62 8.95 2.14
C VAL A 211 -10.24 9.43 3.44
N HIS A 212 -9.46 10.18 4.20
CA HIS A 212 -9.92 10.92 5.37
C HIS A 212 -9.39 12.35 5.31
N LEU A 213 -10.18 13.33 5.77
CA LEU A 213 -9.82 14.74 5.71
C LEU A 213 -10.03 15.41 7.06
N ARG A 214 -9.04 16.19 7.50
CA ARG A 214 -9.17 17.08 8.66
C ARG A 214 -8.75 18.48 8.24
N ARG A 215 -9.66 19.46 8.34
CA ARG A 215 -9.42 20.86 7.89
C ARG A 215 -8.81 20.94 6.47
N HIS A 216 -9.33 20.10 5.57
CA HIS A 216 -8.87 19.93 4.19
C HIS A 216 -7.47 19.32 4.00
N VAL A 217 -6.80 18.85 5.06
CA VAL A 217 -5.56 18.06 4.95
C VAL A 217 -5.90 16.58 4.83
N SER A 218 -5.41 15.92 3.78
CA SER A 218 -5.68 14.51 3.48
C SER A 218 -4.87 13.54 4.35
N ALA A 219 -5.48 12.38 4.57
CA ALA A 219 -4.89 11.19 5.14
C ALA A 219 -5.46 9.96 4.40
N LEU A 220 -4.78 8.83 4.57
CA LEU A 220 -5.01 7.58 3.85
C LEU A 220 -4.88 7.80 2.33
N GLY A 221 -5.53 7.01 1.47
CA GLY A 221 -5.37 7.15 0.03
C GLY A 221 -5.82 5.92 -0.76
N THR A 222 -4.94 5.42 -1.62
CA THR A 222 -5.18 4.31 -2.53
C THR A 222 -4.31 3.11 -2.17
N ALA A 223 -4.78 1.90 -2.45
CA ALA A 223 -3.96 0.69 -2.39
C ALA A 223 -4.11 -0.10 -3.71
N ILE A 224 -2.99 -0.33 -4.41
CA ILE A 224 -2.95 -1.02 -5.71
C ILE A 224 -2.52 -2.46 -5.51
N ASN A 225 -3.32 -3.41 -6.01
CA ASN A 225 -2.97 -4.82 -6.01
C ASN A 225 -1.96 -5.10 -7.13
N VAL A 226 -0.70 -5.35 -6.77
CA VAL A 226 0.38 -5.63 -7.73
C VAL A 226 0.47 -7.13 -7.96
N ASP A 227 0.76 -7.93 -6.94
CA ASP A 227 0.75 -9.40 -7.00
C ASP A 227 -0.08 -9.98 -5.84
N MET A 228 -1.34 -9.58 -5.78
CA MET A 228 -2.30 -10.19 -4.87
C MET A 228 -2.91 -11.46 -5.48
N PRO A 229 -3.23 -12.48 -4.67
CA PRO A 229 -4.07 -13.59 -5.08
C PRO A 229 -5.43 -13.08 -5.58
N GLY A 230 -5.84 -13.54 -6.76
CA GLY A 230 -7.19 -13.27 -7.29
C GLY A 230 -8.24 -14.23 -6.73
N ASP A 231 -9.51 -14.02 -7.10
CA ASP A 231 -10.65 -14.74 -6.51
C ASP A 231 -10.69 -16.25 -6.77
N LYS A 232 -9.87 -16.77 -7.69
CA LYS A 232 -9.76 -18.21 -7.95
C LYS A 232 -9.04 -18.95 -6.81
N VAL A 233 -8.22 -18.26 -6.04
CA VAL A 233 -7.54 -18.85 -4.88
C VAL A 233 -8.50 -18.77 -3.70
N ARG A 234 -9.14 -19.90 -3.34
CA ARG A 234 -10.10 -19.95 -2.22
C ARG A 234 -9.48 -20.33 -0.88
N ASP A 235 -8.22 -20.75 -0.88
CA ASP A 235 -7.48 -21.08 0.32
C ASP A 235 -7.24 -19.82 1.16
N GLU A 236 -7.87 -19.74 2.34
CA GLU A 236 -7.74 -18.62 3.26
C GLU A 236 -6.34 -18.47 3.85
N GLN A 237 -5.50 -19.51 3.84
CA GLN A 237 -4.10 -19.40 4.28
C GLN A 237 -3.25 -18.63 3.27
N LEU A 238 -3.70 -18.54 2.03
CA LEU A 238 -2.98 -17.93 0.91
C LEU A 238 -3.66 -16.65 0.41
N ASN A 239 -5.00 -16.61 0.44
CA ASN A 239 -5.78 -15.49 -0.06
C ASN A 239 -6.48 -14.75 1.08
N PRO A 240 -6.02 -13.54 1.45
CA PRO A 240 -6.68 -12.73 2.47
C PRO A 240 -8.09 -12.27 2.04
N TRP A 241 -8.35 -12.12 0.74
CA TRP A 241 -9.66 -11.74 0.24
C TRP A 241 -10.72 -12.83 0.47
N ALA A 242 -10.32 -14.10 0.62
CA ALA A 242 -11.24 -15.19 0.92
C ALA A 242 -11.81 -15.11 2.36
N ARG A 243 -11.22 -14.31 3.24
CA ARG A 243 -11.65 -14.17 4.64
C ARG A 243 -12.70 -13.08 4.86
N ILE A 244 -12.92 -12.21 3.86
CA ILE A 244 -13.76 -11.01 3.98
C ILE A 244 -14.65 -10.81 2.75
N VAL A 245 -15.76 -10.10 2.93
CA VAL A 245 -16.43 -9.42 1.82
C VAL A 245 -15.80 -8.03 1.69
N ALA A 246 -14.82 -7.90 0.79
CA ALA A 246 -14.02 -6.68 0.68
C ALA A 246 -14.88 -5.45 0.39
N CYS A 247 -14.71 -4.40 1.20
CA CYS A 247 -15.50 -3.16 1.12
C CYS A 247 -17.04 -3.36 1.27
N GLY A 248 -17.52 -4.56 1.64
CA GLY A 248 -18.93 -4.94 1.67
C GLY A 248 -19.59 -5.03 0.29
N LEU A 249 -18.79 -5.20 -0.77
CA LEU A 249 -19.28 -5.30 -2.14
C LEU A 249 -19.54 -6.76 -2.50
N GLU A 250 -20.71 -7.26 -2.10
CA GLU A 250 -21.12 -8.63 -2.40
C GLU A 250 -21.12 -8.90 -3.92
N GLY A 251 -20.62 -10.07 -4.30
CA GLY A 251 -20.52 -10.48 -5.71
C GLY A 251 -19.43 -9.77 -6.52
N LYS A 252 -18.67 -8.84 -5.93
CA LYS A 252 -17.54 -8.19 -6.61
C LYS A 252 -16.22 -8.88 -6.31
N THR A 253 -15.38 -8.91 -7.35
CA THR A 253 -14.10 -9.60 -7.39
C THR A 253 -12.93 -8.63 -7.26
N VAL A 254 -11.74 -9.15 -6.98
CA VAL A 254 -10.48 -8.40 -6.94
C VAL A 254 -9.53 -8.89 -8.04
N ALA A 255 -8.75 -7.96 -8.58
CA ALA A 255 -7.71 -8.23 -9.57
C ALA A 255 -6.37 -7.71 -9.06
N SER A 256 -5.30 -8.16 -9.71
CA SER A 256 -3.93 -7.69 -9.48
C SER A 256 -3.21 -7.52 -10.81
N VAL A 257 -2.20 -6.66 -10.84
CA VAL A 257 -1.37 -6.43 -12.03
C VAL A 257 -0.80 -7.76 -12.55
N ALA A 258 -0.21 -8.58 -11.68
CA ALA A 258 0.34 -9.88 -12.06
C ALA A 258 -0.72 -10.83 -12.65
N GLY A 259 -1.94 -10.79 -12.11
CA GLY A 259 -3.08 -11.58 -12.60
C GLY A 259 -3.53 -11.20 -14.01
N GLU A 260 -3.58 -9.90 -14.31
CA GLU A 260 -4.02 -9.38 -15.62
C GLU A 260 -2.89 -9.38 -16.68
N SER A 261 -1.64 -9.16 -16.25
CA SER A 261 -0.47 -9.17 -17.14
C SER A 261 -0.12 -10.56 -17.67
N SER A 262 -0.32 -11.60 -16.86
CA SER A 262 -0.16 -13.01 -17.29
C SER A 262 -1.14 -13.42 -18.41
N ALA A 263 -2.26 -12.70 -18.55
CA ALA A 263 -3.23 -12.92 -19.63
C ALA A 263 -2.89 -12.13 -20.92
N THR A 264 -1.96 -11.18 -20.86
CA THR A 264 -1.79 -10.15 -21.91
C THR A 264 -0.37 -10.06 -22.50
N VAL A 265 0.67 -10.66 -21.89
CA VAL A 265 2.07 -10.42 -22.32
C VAL A 265 2.85 -11.70 -22.67
N THR A 266 3.24 -11.83 -23.95
CA THR A 266 4.26 -12.73 -24.51
C THR A 266 5.64 -12.06 -24.47
N GLY A 267 6.15 -11.75 -23.27
CA GLY A 267 7.43 -11.07 -23.10
C GLY A 267 7.82 -10.96 -21.64
N GLY A 268 8.82 -11.75 -21.23
CA GLY A 268 9.24 -11.90 -19.83
C GLY A 268 9.74 -10.60 -19.21
N PHE A 269 9.04 -10.15 -18.18
CA PHE A 269 9.59 -9.28 -17.14
C PHE A 269 9.46 -10.04 -15.82
N VAL A 270 10.58 -10.31 -15.15
CA VAL A 270 10.64 -10.96 -13.84
C VAL A 270 11.18 -9.92 -12.87
N ALA A 271 10.30 -9.12 -12.28
CA ALA A 271 10.67 -8.23 -11.19
C ALA A 271 10.69 -9.00 -9.87
N ARG A 272 11.56 -8.61 -8.92
CA ARG A 272 11.53 -9.14 -7.55
C ARG A 272 10.44 -8.41 -6.75
N GLU A 273 9.71 -9.12 -5.89
CA GLU A 273 8.76 -8.53 -4.92
C GLU A 273 9.49 -7.47 -4.07
N GLY A 274 8.94 -6.25 -4.05
CA GLY A 274 9.53 -5.02 -3.50
C GLY A 274 10.04 -4.05 -4.57
N GLU A 275 10.72 -4.53 -5.62
CA GLU A 275 11.24 -3.69 -6.71
C GLU A 275 10.13 -3.23 -7.64
N GLU A 276 9.16 -4.11 -7.92
CA GLU A 276 7.98 -3.76 -8.71
C GLU A 276 7.09 -2.77 -7.95
N GLU A 277 6.88 -2.98 -6.66
CA GLU A 277 6.09 -2.12 -5.78
C GLU A 277 6.69 -0.72 -5.63
N GLN A 278 8.00 -0.63 -5.38
CA GLN A 278 8.71 0.65 -5.33
C GLN A 278 8.66 1.34 -6.68
N GLY A 279 8.83 0.57 -7.76
CA GLY A 279 8.58 1.02 -9.12
C GLY A 279 7.21 1.68 -9.21
N VAL A 280 6.12 0.93 -8.98
CA VAL A 280 4.72 1.40 -9.00
C VAL A 280 4.54 2.69 -8.21
N ALA A 281 5.04 2.73 -6.98
CA ALA A 281 4.97 3.91 -6.13
C ALA A 281 5.63 5.14 -6.77
N ALA A 282 6.80 4.97 -7.39
CA ALA A 282 7.52 6.07 -8.06
C ALA A 282 6.75 6.64 -9.27
N ALA A 283 6.16 5.82 -10.16
CA ALA A 283 5.35 6.39 -11.25
C ALA A 283 4.07 7.01 -10.75
N TRP A 284 3.46 6.43 -9.71
CA TRP A 284 2.28 7.02 -9.12
C TRP A 284 2.61 8.40 -8.52
N ALA A 285 3.79 8.55 -7.90
CA ALA A 285 4.29 9.83 -7.42
C ALA A 285 4.44 10.86 -8.55
N GLU A 286 5.06 10.48 -9.67
CA GLU A 286 5.25 11.37 -10.83
C GLU A 286 3.92 11.79 -11.46
N GLU A 287 2.99 10.84 -11.61
CA GLU A 287 1.65 11.12 -12.12
C GLU A 287 0.88 12.05 -11.17
N LEU A 288 0.97 11.83 -9.85
CA LEU A 288 0.36 12.73 -8.86
C LEU A 288 0.98 14.13 -8.96
N ALA A 289 2.31 14.24 -8.98
CA ALA A 289 3.04 15.50 -9.02
C ALA A 289 2.59 16.36 -10.21
N SER A 290 2.52 15.75 -11.40
CA SER A 290 2.00 16.40 -12.61
C SER A 290 0.57 16.92 -12.42
N ARG A 291 -0.33 16.08 -11.89
CA ARG A 291 -1.76 16.42 -11.74
C ARG A 291 -2.07 17.46 -10.66
N ILE A 292 -1.22 17.58 -9.64
CA ILE A 292 -1.30 18.63 -8.62
C ILE A 292 -0.52 19.89 -9.01
N SER A 293 0.12 19.89 -10.18
CA SER A 293 0.86 21.03 -10.74
C SER A 293 2.04 21.48 -9.90
N VAL A 294 2.84 20.51 -9.41
CA VAL A 294 4.15 20.76 -8.79
C VAL A 294 5.29 20.45 -9.77
N GLU A 295 6.51 20.92 -9.47
CA GLU A 295 7.66 20.86 -10.38
C GLU A 295 8.20 19.45 -10.66
N GLY A 296 7.85 18.47 -9.81
CA GLY A 296 8.30 17.09 -9.92
C GLY A 296 8.29 16.39 -8.56
N VAL A 297 8.91 15.22 -8.50
CA VAL A 297 9.05 14.42 -7.28
C VAL A 297 10.44 14.59 -6.68
N GLU A 298 10.52 14.72 -5.36
CA GLU A 298 11.75 14.60 -4.58
C GLU A 298 11.61 13.37 -3.69
N THR A 299 12.36 12.31 -3.97
CA THR A 299 12.33 11.09 -3.15
C THR A 299 13.30 11.24 -1.98
N MET A 300 12.80 11.03 -0.77
CA MET A 300 13.62 11.06 0.45
C MET A 300 14.66 9.94 0.41
N ALA A 301 15.91 10.28 0.75
CA ALA A 301 17.00 9.29 0.80
C ALA A 301 16.75 8.25 1.90
N HIS A 302 17.26 7.04 1.69
CA HIS A 302 17.05 5.92 2.63
C HIS A 302 17.45 6.28 4.07
N ASP A 303 18.62 6.88 4.26
CA ASP A 303 19.12 7.24 5.60
C ASP A 303 18.22 8.27 6.31
N ASP A 304 17.63 9.20 5.56
CA ASP A 304 16.67 10.17 6.09
C ASP A 304 15.35 9.50 6.48
N VAL A 305 14.90 8.50 5.72
CA VAL A 305 13.72 7.68 6.07
C VAL A 305 14.01 6.91 7.37
N VAL A 306 15.18 6.28 7.49
CA VAL A 306 15.58 5.56 8.71
C VAL A 306 15.61 6.52 9.90
N GLY A 307 16.24 7.68 9.78
CA GLY A 307 16.29 8.69 10.84
C GLY A 307 14.91 9.19 11.27
N LEU A 308 13.99 9.38 10.32
CA LEU A 308 12.61 9.77 10.58
C LEU A 308 11.85 8.69 11.38
N LEU A 309 12.00 7.42 10.98
CA LEU A 309 11.37 6.30 11.67
C LEU A 309 12.00 6.05 13.04
N ASP A 310 13.30 6.21 13.19
CA ASP A 310 14.01 6.11 14.47
C ASP A 310 13.46 7.12 15.47
N ALA A 311 13.36 8.39 15.09
CA ALA A 311 12.73 9.40 15.93
C ALA A 311 11.31 9.00 16.33
N LEU A 312 10.51 8.53 15.37
CA LEU A 312 9.12 8.15 15.59
C LEU A 312 8.96 6.92 16.52
N VAL A 313 9.88 5.96 16.50
CA VAL A 313 9.83 4.80 17.42
C VAL A 313 10.22 5.21 18.84
N GLN A 314 11.17 6.14 18.98
CA GLN A 314 11.67 6.66 20.27
C GLN A 314 10.70 7.65 20.95
N GLU A 315 9.77 8.28 20.21
CA GLU A 315 8.74 9.19 20.73
C GLU A 315 7.70 8.54 21.69
N GLY A 316 7.94 7.30 22.17
CA GLY A 316 7.09 6.58 23.14
C GLY A 316 7.09 7.21 24.54
N GLY A 317 6.35 8.30 24.70
CA GLY A 317 6.07 8.98 25.97
C GLY A 317 4.61 8.87 26.41
N ALA A 318 4.19 9.72 27.36
CA ALA A 318 2.82 9.73 27.86
C ALA A 318 1.78 9.86 26.72
N GLY A 319 0.94 8.83 26.54
CA GLY A 319 -0.04 8.74 25.45
C GLY A 319 0.29 7.74 24.35
N ASP A 320 1.37 6.95 24.49
CA ASP A 320 1.66 5.83 23.60
C ASP A 320 0.67 4.67 23.83
N GLU A 321 -0.25 4.48 22.88
CA GLU A 321 -1.26 3.41 22.91
C GLU A 321 -0.74 2.07 22.35
N ARG A 322 0.54 2.00 21.93
CA ARG A 322 1.14 0.75 21.41
C ARG A 322 1.23 -0.31 22.52
N THR A 323 0.93 -1.56 22.16
CA THR A 323 1.30 -2.70 23.00
C THR A 323 2.82 -2.91 22.97
N ALA A 324 3.37 -3.59 23.98
CA ALA A 324 4.80 -3.94 24.00
C ALA A 324 5.23 -4.73 22.75
N GLU A 325 4.35 -5.62 22.26
CA GLU A 325 4.56 -6.37 21.03
C GLU A 325 4.61 -5.46 19.79
N THR A 326 3.68 -4.50 19.69
CA THR A 326 3.67 -3.53 18.58
C THR A 326 4.94 -2.68 18.60
N ALA A 327 5.34 -2.17 19.76
CA ALA A 327 6.56 -1.38 19.89
C ALA A 327 7.82 -2.18 19.52
N ALA A 328 7.90 -3.45 19.93
CA ALA A 328 9.00 -4.34 19.56
C ALA A 328 9.04 -4.62 18.05
N GLN A 329 7.88 -4.82 17.42
CA GLN A 329 7.79 -5.04 15.97
C GLN A 329 8.24 -3.81 15.17
N GLU A 330 7.87 -2.60 15.61
CA GLU A 330 8.33 -1.36 14.99
C GLU A 330 9.83 -1.16 15.14
N LEU A 331 10.38 -1.40 16.34
CA LEU A 331 11.82 -1.32 16.58
C LEU A 331 12.60 -2.31 15.70
N ALA A 332 12.15 -3.57 15.65
CA ALA A 332 12.76 -4.60 14.84
C ALA A 332 12.77 -4.24 13.34
N TYR A 333 11.67 -3.67 12.83
CA TYR A 333 11.60 -3.19 11.45
C TYR A 333 12.67 -2.12 11.18
N VAL A 334 12.76 -1.09 12.03
CA VAL A 334 13.73 0.00 11.86
C VAL A 334 15.17 -0.48 11.97
N GLU A 335 15.46 -1.41 12.88
CA GLU A 335 16.79 -2.03 13.00
C GLU A 335 17.22 -2.79 11.75
N VAL A 336 16.30 -3.49 11.08
CA VAL A 336 16.61 -4.23 9.86
C VAL A 336 16.87 -3.27 8.70
N ILE A 337 16.00 -2.28 8.45
CA ILE A 337 16.19 -1.35 7.32
C ILE A 337 17.43 -0.46 7.51
N ARG A 338 17.88 -0.20 8.74
CA ARG A 338 19.13 0.51 9.00
C ARG A 338 20.34 -0.21 8.39
N ARG A 339 20.28 -1.54 8.32
CA ARG A 339 21.35 -2.38 7.75
C ARG A 339 21.29 -2.51 6.24
N PHE A 340 20.25 -1.99 5.57
CA PHE A 340 20.14 -2.06 4.10
C PHE A 340 21.09 -1.10 3.37
N GLY A 341 21.54 -0.04 4.03
CA GLY A 341 22.51 0.93 3.50
C GLY A 341 23.98 0.61 3.81
N GLN A 342 24.26 -0.54 4.44
CA GLN A 342 25.62 -1.02 4.77
C GLN A 342 26.05 -2.13 3.82
#